data_AF-A0A521H823-F1
#
_entry.id   AF-A0A521H823-F1
#
_cell.length_a   1.000
_cell.length_b   1.000
_cell.length_c   1.000
_cell.angle_alpha   90.00
_cell.angle_beta   90.00
_cell.angle_gamma   90.00
#
_symmetry.space_group_name_H-M   'P 1'
#
loop_
_entity.id
_entity.type
_entity.pdbx_description
1 polymer ?
#
loop_
_entity_poly.entity_id
_entity_poly.type
_entity_poly.pdbx_seq_one_letter_code
_entity_poly.pdbx_strand_id
1 'polypeptide(L)'
;MIAVDFDSQIYGIDSNTGATWAIAPGENLLINSMAKNSAGQIYVAGSDASGVGHAPLALLDLDRARFTIVADVPLQTIRGMAFGSGDVLYAIESGFADIDDLYTIDPLTGMVQFVGSTGHTAIQSLAYWNGLLYAYDNANLVPGPGLVTIDPATAQTTDVNPAVSSGTNDFQTLCFDSAGVLYGASTILATIDTMTGKPDVYAGLYPLVRGMEFMDPIPYAMRLTVVGACPGTLQAAIMGGSPRDRIAFLYSIGSSGPVAIPSGPCRGTVLELGANASLGVMSNSGQFGNARSIEFPVPAVTCGQLRIQALNLTTCETSNVVLVD
;
A
#
# COMPACT_ATOMS: atom_id res chain seq x y z
N MET A 1 0.07 -1.05 -8.23
CA MET A 1 -0.32 -0.38 -6.96
C MET A 1 -0.20 -1.39 -5.84
N ILE A 2 0.02 -0.91 -4.62
CA ILE A 2 -0.18 -1.69 -3.40
C ILE A 2 -1.53 -1.31 -2.80
N ALA A 3 -2.19 -2.25 -2.12
CA ALA A 3 -3.44 -2.02 -1.44
C ALA A 3 -3.53 -2.80 -0.13
N VAL A 4 -4.43 -2.36 0.73
CA VAL A 4 -4.85 -3.03 1.96
C VAL A 4 -6.36 -3.08 2.07
N ASP A 5 -6.88 -4.12 2.71
CA ASP A 5 -8.29 -4.20 3.10
C ASP A 5 -8.49 -3.88 4.58
N PHE A 6 -9.74 -4.00 5.03
CA PHE A 6 -10.12 -3.70 6.41
C PHE A 6 -9.43 -4.61 7.44
N ASP A 7 -9.26 -5.89 7.11
CA ASP A 7 -8.61 -6.86 7.99
C ASP A 7 -7.08 -6.76 7.93
N SER A 8 -6.56 -5.74 7.24
CA SER A 8 -5.15 -5.45 7.05
C SER A 8 -4.41 -6.46 6.17
N GLN A 9 -5.13 -7.21 5.33
CA GLN A 9 -4.47 -8.02 4.30
C GLN A 9 -3.82 -7.09 3.28
N ILE A 10 -2.65 -7.48 2.78
CA ILE A 10 -1.88 -6.68 1.82
C ILE A 10 -2.01 -7.32 0.43
N TYR A 11 -2.26 -6.49 -0.58
CA TYR A 11 -2.47 -6.92 -1.96
C TYR A 11 -1.66 -6.09 -2.94
N GLY A 12 -1.29 -6.72 -4.05
CA GLY A 12 -0.92 -6.00 -5.25
C GLY A 12 -2.13 -5.85 -6.18
N ILE A 13 -2.18 -4.72 -6.89
CA ILE A 13 -3.18 -4.44 -7.92
C ILE A 13 -2.46 -3.97 -9.18
N ASP A 14 -2.75 -4.60 -10.31
CA ASP A 14 -2.40 -4.08 -11.63
C ASP A 14 -3.34 -2.90 -11.96
N SER A 15 -2.80 -1.70 -12.05
CA SER A 15 -3.58 -0.49 -12.29
C SER A 15 -4.25 -0.44 -13.66
N ASN A 16 -3.81 -1.24 -14.64
CA ASN A 16 -4.40 -1.25 -15.98
C ASN A 16 -5.55 -2.25 -16.10
N THR A 17 -5.47 -3.37 -15.38
CA THR A 17 -6.41 -4.49 -15.53
C THR A 17 -7.27 -4.72 -14.29
N GLY A 18 -6.89 -4.16 -13.14
CA GLY A 18 -7.49 -4.43 -11.83
C GLY A 18 -7.20 -5.82 -11.30
N ALA A 19 -6.31 -6.60 -11.93
CA ALA A 19 -5.92 -7.91 -11.42
C ALA A 19 -5.30 -7.78 -10.03
N THR A 20 -5.86 -8.51 -9.05
CA THR A 20 -5.41 -8.50 -7.65
C THR A 20 -4.66 -9.78 -7.30
N TRP A 21 -3.70 -9.68 -6.38
CA TRP A 21 -3.09 -10.84 -5.74
C TRP A 21 -2.76 -10.53 -4.29
N ALA A 22 -3.03 -11.48 -3.40
CA ALA A 22 -2.60 -11.36 -2.01
C ALA A 22 -1.07 -11.38 -1.93
N ILE A 23 -0.51 -10.57 -1.04
CA ILE A 23 0.91 -10.50 -0.70
C ILE A 23 1.11 -11.12 0.68
N ALA A 24 0.36 -10.67 1.68
CA ALA A 24 0.43 -11.17 3.05
C ALA A 24 -0.95 -11.23 3.70
N PRO A 25 -1.15 -12.14 4.66
CA PRO A 25 -2.36 -12.18 5.46
C PRO A 25 -2.49 -10.93 6.33
N GLY A 26 -3.69 -10.70 6.84
CA GLY A 26 -3.99 -9.53 7.67
C GLY A 26 -3.53 -9.67 9.11
N GLU A 27 -3.23 -8.53 9.72
CA GLU A 27 -2.82 -8.40 11.13
C GLU A 27 -3.96 -7.86 12.04
N ASN A 28 -5.18 -7.71 11.51
CA ASN A 28 -6.37 -7.23 12.24
C ASN A 28 -6.23 -5.81 12.85
N LEU A 29 -5.60 -4.88 12.13
CA LEU A 29 -5.50 -3.46 12.55
C LEU A 29 -6.72 -2.61 12.18
N LEU A 30 -7.76 -3.21 11.58
CA LEU A 30 -8.99 -2.53 11.15
C LEU A 30 -8.71 -1.30 10.26
N ILE A 31 -7.82 -1.46 9.28
CA ILE A 31 -7.33 -0.38 8.42
C ILE A 31 -8.47 0.21 7.59
N ASN A 32 -8.53 1.53 7.53
CA ASN A 32 -9.52 2.24 6.72
C ASN A 32 -8.89 3.32 5.83
N SER A 33 -7.58 3.54 5.90
CA SER A 33 -6.87 4.54 5.09
C SER A 33 -5.39 4.21 4.93
N MET A 34 -4.79 4.75 3.85
CA MET A 34 -3.37 4.63 3.53
C MET A 34 -2.87 5.93 2.91
N ALA A 35 -1.62 6.33 3.20
CA ALA A 35 -0.97 7.46 2.56
C ALA A 35 0.54 7.25 2.45
N LYS A 36 1.15 7.70 1.34
CA LYS A 36 2.61 7.68 1.12
C LYS A 36 3.21 9.07 1.27
N ASN A 37 4.30 9.20 2.03
CA ASN A 37 5.05 10.45 2.13
C ASN A 37 6.08 10.63 0.99
N SER A 38 6.76 11.77 0.95
CA SER A 38 7.75 12.09 -0.09
C SER A 38 8.99 11.17 -0.09
N ALA A 39 9.25 10.48 1.03
CA ALA A 39 10.31 9.47 1.16
C ALA A 39 9.87 8.06 0.73
N GLY A 40 8.63 7.89 0.27
CA GLY A 40 8.07 6.61 -0.14
C GLY A 40 7.64 5.70 1.01
N GLN A 41 7.60 6.22 2.24
CA GLN A 41 7.09 5.49 3.41
C GLN A 41 5.57 5.48 3.37
N ILE A 42 4.98 4.30 3.60
CA ILE A 42 3.53 4.11 3.54
C ILE A 42 2.99 3.94 4.95
N TYR A 43 2.07 4.82 5.30
CA TYR A 43 1.36 4.82 6.57
C TYR A 43 -0.05 4.30 6.36
N VAL A 44 -0.56 3.57 7.34
CA VAL A 44 -1.94 3.09 7.39
C VAL A 44 -2.55 3.45 8.74
N ALA A 45 -3.84 3.71 8.73
CA ALA A 45 -4.62 3.95 9.93
C ALA A 45 -6.05 3.47 9.68
N GLY A 46 -6.85 3.38 10.73
CA GLY A 46 -8.20 2.89 10.60
C GLY A 46 -9.05 3.21 11.81
N SER A 47 -9.78 2.19 12.28
CA SER A 47 -10.67 2.35 13.43
C SER A 47 -10.08 1.75 14.68
N ASP A 48 -10.34 2.40 15.81
CA ASP A 48 -10.07 1.81 17.12
C ASP A 48 -10.97 0.60 17.36
N ALA A 49 -10.37 -0.59 17.45
CA ALA A 49 -11.09 -1.83 17.77
C ALA A 49 -11.78 -1.81 19.14
N SER A 50 -11.31 -0.96 20.06
CA SER A 50 -11.84 -0.80 21.42
C SER A 50 -12.95 0.26 21.52
N GLY A 51 -13.10 1.13 20.51
CA GLY A 51 -14.08 2.21 20.49
C GLY A 51 -13.85 3.31 21.53
N VAL A 52 -12.64 3.41 22.09
CA VAL A 52 -12.24 4.37 23.11
C VAL A 52 -11.69 5.68 22.50
N GLY A 53 -11.52 5.73 21.17
CA GLY A 53 -11.12 6.92 20.44
C GLY A 53 -9.63 7.00 20.13
N HIS A 54 -8.98 5.84 19.97
CA HIS A 54 -7.53 5.72 19.78
C HIS A 54 -7.19 4.81 18.58
N ALA A 55 -7.02 5.42 17.40
CA ALA A 55 -6.70 4.72 16.17
C ALA A 55 -5.18 4.49 16.05
N PRO A 56 -4.72 3.26 15.76
CA PRO A 56 -3.30 3.01 15.55
C PRO A 56 -2.86 3.63 14.21
N LEU A 57 -1.76 4.37 14.23
CA LEU A 57 -1.02 4.73 13.04
C LEU A 57 0.14 3.75 12.90
N ALA A 58 0.20 3.05 11.77
CA ALA A 58 1.24 2.06 11.50
C ALA A 58 1.98 2.33 10.20
N LEU A 59 3.27 1.99 10.19
CA LEU A 59 4.11 1.98 9.01
C LEU A 59 4.05 0.60 8.34
N LEU A 60 3.87 0.55 7.03
CA LEU A 60 3.90 -0.67 6.24
C LEU A 60 5.32 -0.95 5.71
N ASP A 61 5.94 -2.03 6.21
CA ASP A 61 7.16 -2.60 5.63
C ASP A 61 6.77 -3.62 4.57
N LEU A 62 6.89 -3.24 3.30
CA LEU A 62 6.51 -4.09 2.15
C LEU A 62 7.51 -5.21 1.85
N ASP A 63 8.75 -5.11 2.32
CA ASP A 63 9.75 -6.13 2.10
C ASP A 63 9.50 -7.33 3.03
N ARG A 64 8.91 -7.06 4.19
CA ARG A 64 8.42 -8.08 5.13
C ARG A 64 6.91 -8.29 5.12
N ALA A 65 6.20 -7.44 4.39
CA ALA A 65 4.74 -7.31 4.41
C ALA A 65 4.15 -7.38 5.81
N ARG A 66 4.67 -6.52 6.69
CA ARG A 66 4.23 -6.37 8.09
C ARG A 66 3.92 -4.92 8.41
N PHE A 67 3.09 -4.71 9.42
CA PHE A 67 2.86 -3.38 9.97
C PHE A 67 3.70 -3.16 11.24
N THR A 68 4.05 -1.90 11.50
CA THR A 68 4.67 -1.49 12.76
C THR A 68 3.93 -0.28 13.27
N ILE A 69 3.25 -0.40 14.42
CA ILE A 69 2.59 0.73 15.06
C ILE A 69 3.66 1.76 15.45
N VAL A 70 3.51 2.97 14.93
CA VAL A 70 4.45 4.08 15.16
C VAL A 70 3.87 5.14 16.09
N ALA A 71 2.54 5.26 16.15
CA ALA A 71 1.87 6.18 17.04
C ALA A 71 0.45 5.71 17.39
N ASP A 72 -0.03 6.19 18.52
CA ASP A 72 -1.44 6.10 18.92
C ASP A 72 -2.09 7.46 18.68
N VAL A 73 -3.13 7.49 17.85
CA VAL A 73 -3.76 8.75 17.42
C VAL A 73 -5.09 8.90 18.16
N PRO A 74 -5.33 10.00 18.90
CA PRO A 74 -6.55 10.23 19.66
C PRO A 74 -7.74 10.63 18.76
N LEU A 75 -8.01 9.82 17.74
CA LEU A 75 -9.13 9.90 16.81
C LEU A 75 -9.81 8.53 16.74
N GLN A 76 -11.12 8.50 16.56
CA GLN A 76 -11.87 7.25 16.66
C GLN A 76 -11.82 6.40 15.39
N THR A 77 -12.03 7.03 14.24
CA THR A 77 -11.99 6.35 12.93
C THR A 77 -11.38 7.26 11.88
N ILE A 78 -10.19 6.88 11.42
CA ILE A 78 -9.46 7.59 10.37
C ILE A 78 -9.83 6.96 9.04
N ARG A 79 -10.71 7.61 8.28
CA ARG A 79 -11.31 7.06 7.05
C ARG A 79 -10.58 7.44 5.77
N GLY A 80 -9.80 8.51 5.80
CA GLY A 80 -8.97 8.92 4.67
C GLY A 80 -7.70 9.57 5.16
N MET A 81 -6.58 9.33 4.49
CA MET A 81 -5.31 9.98 4.80
C MET A 81 -4.61 10.42 3.52
N ALA A 82 -3.85 11.51 3.58
CA ALA A 82 -2.99 11.95 2.50
C ALA A 82 -1.83 12.78 3.04
N PHE A 83 -0.62 12.58 2.52
CA PHE A 83 0.47 13.52 2.75
C PHE A 83 0.37 14.70 1.78
N GLY A 84 0.36 15.91 2.34
CA GLY A 84 0.36 17.16 1.60
C GLY A 84 1.76 17.74 1.38
N SER A 85 1.82 19.03 1.07
CA SER A 85 3.09 19.76 0.95
C SER A 85 3.90 19.71 2.25
N GLY A 86 5.20 19.42 2.14
CA GLY A 86 6.10 19.35 3.30
C GLY A 86 5.88 18.14 4.21
N ASP A 87 5.29 17.05 3.68
CA ASP A 87 4.97 15.82 4.43
C ASP A 87 4.04 16.05 5.64
N VAL A 88 3.13 17.01 5.53
CA VAL A 88 2.02 17.15 6.49
C VAL A 88 1.01 16.04 6.24
N LEU A 89 0.79 15.16 7.21
CA LEU A 89 -0.21 14.10 7.12
C LEU A 89 -1.60 14.65 7.49
N TYR A 90 -2.49 14.67 6.51
CA TYR A 90 -3.90 15.00 6.69
C TYR A 90 -4.73 13.74 6.91
N ALA A 91 -5.77 13.85 7.73
CA ALA A 91 -6.67 12.76 8.04
C ALA A 91 -8.12 13.23 8.11
N ILE A 92 -9.02 12.42 7.56
CA ILE A 92 -10.47 12.54 7.75
C ILE A 92 -10.88 11.67 8.92
N GLU A 93 -11.46 12.29 9.93
CA GLU A 93 -12.08 11.61 11.06
C GLU A 93 -13.61 11.64 10.92
N SER A 94 -14.26 10.57 11.35
CA SER A 94 -15.72 10.52 11.44
C SER A 94 -16.18 10.26 12.86
N GLY A 95 -16.88 11.23 13.43
CA GLY A 95 -17.85 10.94 14.48
C GLY A 95 -18.98 10.09 13.91
N PHE A 96 -19.39 9.02 14.61
CA PHE A 96 -20.37 8.02 14.13
C PHE A 96 -21.75 8.56 13.68
N ALA A 97 -22.03 9.86 13.85
CA ALA A 97 -23.21 10.54 13.32
C ALA A 97 -22.97 12.04 13.00
N ASP A 98 -21.71 12.47 12.96
CA ASP A 98 -21.35 13.89 12.88
C ASP A 98 -20.72 14.23 11.52
N ILE A 99 -20.56 15.54 11.30
CA ILE A 99 -19.81 16.07 10.17
C ILE A 99 -18.37 15.57 10.27
N ASP A 100 -17.81 15.10 9.16
CA ASP A 100 -16.43 14.66 9.08
C ASP A 100 -15.50 15.84 9.25
N ASP A 101 -14.45 15.63 10.01
CA ASP A 101 -13.51 16.68 10.38
C ASP A 101 -12.13 16.39 9.78
N LEU A 102 -11.45 17.45 9.36
CA LEU A 102 -10.08 17.38 8.86
C LEU A 102 -9.10 17.68 10.00
N TYR A 103 -8.14 16.78 10.17
CA TYR A 103 -7.03 16.93 11.11
C TYR A 103 -5.70 16.84 10.39
N THR A 104 -4.65 17.41 10.98
CA THR A 104 -3.27 17.00 10.70
C THR A 104 -2.77 16.09 11.82
N ILE A 105 -1.96 15.10 11.47
CA ILE A 105 -1.34 14.15 12.41
C ILE A 105 0.18 14.30 12.32
N ASP A 106 0.86 14.40 13.46
CA ASP A 106 2.31 14.19 13.53
C ASP A 106 2.59 12.67 13.58
N PRO A 107 3.17 12.07 12.52
CA PRO A 107 3.36 10.62 12.44
C PRO A 107 4.39 10.09 13.47
N LEU A 108 5.19 10.95 14.10
CA LEU A 108 6.16 10.54 15.13
C LEU A 108 5.54 10.46 16.52
N THR A 109 4.54 11.30 16.80
CA THR A 109 3.99 11.46 18.16
C THR A 109 2.52 11.07 18.26
N GLY A 110 1.81 10.99 17.13
CA GLY A 110 0.35 10.80 17.08
C GLY A 110 -0.43 12.05 17.46
N MET A 111 0.23 13.17 17.76
CA MET A 111 -0.45 14.41 18.09
C MET A 111 -1.28 14.89 16.91
N VAL A 112 -2.51 15.32 17.20
CA VAL A 112 -3.44 15.83 16.20
C VAL A 112 -3.67 17.32 16.38
N GLN A 113 -3.88 18.01 15.26
CA GLN A 113 -4.35 19.37 15.23
C GLN A 113 -5.59 19.45 14.35
N PHE A 114 -6.68 19.96 14.91
CA PHE A 114 -7.91 20.22 14.16
C PHE A 114 -7.67 21.33 13.13
N VAL A 115 -8.04 21.06 11.89
CA VAL A 115 -7.99 22.04 10.79
C VAL A 115 -9.35 22.71 10.64
N GLY A 116 -10.40 21.91 10.55
CA GLY A 116 -11.75 22.40 10.34
C GLY A 116 -12.73 21.28 10.00
N SER A 117 -14.02 21.62 10.03
CA SER A 117 -15.08 20.70 9.66
C SER A 117 -15.32 20.73 8.16
N THR A 118 -15.49 19.56 7.54
CA THR A 118 -15.63 19.46 6.07
C THR A 118 -17.01 19.88 5.58
N GLY A 119 -18.04 19.78 6.44
CA GLY A 119 -19.44 19.95 6.05
C GLY A 119 -20.11 18.71 5.44
N HIS A 120 -19.38 17.59 5.35
CA HIS A 120 -19.84 16.30 4.79
C HIS A 120 -19.88 15.22 5.89
N THR A 121 -20.51 14.06 5.65
CA THR A 121 -20.71 13.02 6.70
C THR A 121 -20.27 11.61 6.26
N ALA A 122 -19.77 11.49 5.04
CA ALA A 122 -19.47 10.22 4.41
C ALA A 122 -18.21 10.26 3.53
N ILE A 123 -17.27 11.17 3.84
CA ILE A 123 -15.94 11.16 3.24
C ILE A 123 -15.16 9.93 3.74
N GLN A 124 -14.82 9.04 2.81
CA GLN A 124 -14.12 7.78 3.10
C GLN A 124 -12.76 7.67 2.42
N SER A 125 -12.28 8.75 1.84
CA SER A 125 -11.01 8.73 1.11
C SER A 125 -10.40 10.12 1.05
N LEU A 126 -9.08 10.17 0.90
CA LEU A 126 -8.33 11.41 0.80
C LEU A 126 -7.12 11.17 -0.10
N ALA A 127 -6.79 12.12 -0.97
CA ALA A 127 -5.57 12.16 -1.76
C ALA A 127 -5.13 13.61 -1.93
N TYR A 128 -3.83 13.88 -2.05
CA TYR A 128 -3.33 15.24 -2.23
C TYR A 128 -2.78 15.44 -3.63
N TRP A 129 -3.12 16.57 -4.26
CA TRP A 129 -2.54 16.97 -5.54
C TRP A 129 -2.59 18.48 -5.74
N ASN A 130 -1.46 19.07 -6.17
CA ASN A 130 -1.36 20.49 -6.55
C ASN A 130 -1.96 21.49 -5.55
N GLY A 131 -1.71 21.30 -4.24
CA GLY A 131 -2.18 22.25 -3.22
C GLY A 131 -3.55 21.94 -2.65
N LEU A 132 -4.28 20.97 -3.21
CA LEU A 132 -5.62 20.61 -2.77
C LEU A 132 -5.65 19.17 -2.27
N LEU A 133 -6.57 18.92 -1.34
CA LEU A 133 -7.00 17.57 -1.01
C LEU A 133 -8.20 17.21 -1.88
N TYR A 134 -8.21 16.01 -2.42
CA TYR A 134 -9.32 15.39 -3.11
C TYR A 134 -9.89 14.31 -2.19
N ALA A 135 -11.21 14.27 -2.08
CA ALA A 135 -11.92 13.30 -1.27
C ALA A 135 -13.12 12.77 -2.04
N TYR A 136 -13.55 11.56 -1.72
CA TYR A 136 -14.79 11.02 -2.23
C TYR A 136 -15.79 10.89 -1.09
N ASP A 137 -16.87 11.67 -1.18
CA ASP A 137 -18.01 11.63 -0.27
C ASP A 137 -18.99 10.58 -0.75
N ASN A 138 -18.97 9.42 -0.07
CA ASN A 138 -19.81 8.29 -0.41
C ASN A 138 -21.27 8.54 -0.02
N ALA A 139 -22.20 7.84 -0.68
CA ALA A 139 -23.57 7.90 -0.23
C ALA A 139 -23.71 7.16 1.11
N ASN A 140 -24.18 7.84 2.16
CA ASN A 140 -24.79 7.15 3.31
C ASN A 140 -26.25 6.81 2.95
N LEU A 141 -27.22 7.58 3.45
CA LEU A 141 -28.66 7.41 3.17
C LEU A 141 -29.15 8.22 1.97
N VAL A 142 -28.36 9.21 1.54
CA VAL A 142 -28.63 10.08 0.40
C VAL A 142 -27.35 10.08 -0.45
N PRO A 143 -27.44 10.08 -1.79
CA PRO A 143 -26.26 10.21 -2.64
C PRO A 143 -25.43 11.43 -2.23
N GLY A 144 -24.16 11.19 -1.92
CA GLY A 144 -23.19 12.25 -1.69
C GLY A 144 -22.85 12.98 -2.99
N PRO A 145 -22.13 14.11 -2.91
CA PRO A 145 -21.60 14.84 -4.06
C PRO A 145 -20.56 14.04 -4.87
N GLY A 146 -20.11 12.87 -4.39
CA GLY A 146 -19.06 12.12 -5.08
C GLY A 146 -17.70 12.79 -4.86
N LEU A 147 -17.03 13.20 -5.93
CA LEU A 147 -15.71 13.83 -5.81
C LEU A 147 -15.83 15.27 -5.29
N VAL A 148 -15.12 15.56 -4.22
CA VAL A 148 -14.98 16.92 -3.65
C VAL A 148 -13.52 17.31 -3.55
N THR A 149 -13.27 18.61 -3.46
CA THR A 149 -11.97 19.18 -3.09
C THR A 149 -12.06 19.82 -1.71
N ILE A 150 -10.99 19.76 -0.94
CA ILE A 150 -10.89 20.31 0.41
C ILE A 150 -9.64 21.20 0.47
N ASP A 151 -9.81 22.44 0.95
CA ASP A 151 -8.69 23.32 1.25
C ASP A 151 -7.95 22.82 2.51
N PRO A 152 -6.67 22.41 2.40
CA PRO A 152 -5.92 21.86 3.52
C PRO A 152 -5.65 22.87 4.65
N ALA A 153 -5.85 24.17 4.44
CA ALA A 153 -5.68 25.18 5.47
C ALA A 153 -6.96 25.47 6.28
N THR A 154 -8.14 25.25 5.69
CA THR A 154 -9.42 25.68 6.26
C THR A 154 -10.46 24.57 6.39
N ALA A 155 -10.19 23.40 5.81
CA ALA A 155 -11.14 22.31 5.59
C ALA A 155 -12.37 22.71 4.75
N GLN A 156 -12.34 23.85 4.05
CA GLN A 156 -13.45 24.24 3.19
C GLN A 156 -13.59 23.25 2.04
N THR A 157 -14.75 22.59 1.98
CA THR A 157 -15.06 21.61 0.94
C THR A 157 -15.84 22.23 -0.20
N THR A 158 -15.48 21.86 -1.44
CA THR A 158 -16.17 22.26 -2.67
C THR A 158 -16.48 21.03 -3.51
N ASP A 159 -17.76 20.84 -3.83
CA ASP A 159 -18.21 19.84 -4.81
C ASP A 159 -17.60 20.12 -6.18
N VAL A 160 -16.91 19.13 -6.75
CA VAL A 160 -16.28 19.25 -8.07
C VAL A 160 -17.32 19.41 -9.16
N ASN A 161 -18.45 18.69 -9.04
CA ASN A 161 -19.51 18.74 -10.03
C ASN A 161 -20.87 18.28 -9.45
N PRO A 162 -21.76 19.21 -9.07
CA PRO A 162 -23.07 18.90 -8.52
C PRO A 162 -24.00 18.08 -9.45
N ALA A 163 -23.66 17.93 -10.74
CA ALA A 163 -24.40 17.07 -11.66
C ALA A 163 -23.95 15.59 -11.62
N VAL A 164 -22.83 15.29 -10.96
CA VAL A 164 -22.30 13.94 -10.78
C VAL A 164 -22.35 13.62 -9.29
N SER A 165 -23.32 12.79 -8.88
CA SER A 165 -23.37 12.30 -7.51
C SER A 165 -22.50 11.05 -7.33
N SER A 166 -22.23 10.68 -6.08
CA SER A 166 -21.56 9.43 -5.74
C SER A 166 -22.26 8.19 -6.34
N GLY A 167 -23.57 8.29 -6.56
CA GLY A 167 -24.39 7.23 -7.12
C GLY A 167 -24.28 5.93 -6.32
N THR A 168 -24.05 4.82 -7.03
CA THR A 168 -23.74 3.51 -6.43
C THR A 168 -22.23 3.25 -6.31
N ASN A 169 -21.39 4.21 -6.70
CA ASN A 169 -19.95 4.05 -6.62
C ASN A 169 -19.54 4.35 -5.18
N ASP A 170 -18.87 3.37 -4.59
CA ASP A 170 -18.29 3.44 -3.25
C ASP A 170 -16.79 3.45 -3.41
N PHE A 171 -16.13 4.60 -3.23
CA PHE A 171 -14.67 4.68 -3.24
C PHE A 171 -14.18 4.92 -1.82
N GLN A 172 -13.45 3.94 -1.29
CA GLN A 172 -12.93 3.89 0.07
C GLN A 172 -11.45 4.28 0.13
N THR A 173 -10.84 4.53 -1.03
CA THR A 173 -9.48 5.04 -1.14
C THR A 173 -9.33 5.81 -2.44
N LEU A 174 -8.47 6.82 -2.40
CA LEU A 174 -8.04 7.60 -3.57
C LEU A 174 -6.51 7.63 -3.58
N CYS A 175 -5.90 7.65 -4.77
CA CYS A 175 -4.49 8.01 -4.90
C CYS A 175 -4.22 8.58 -6.30
N PHE A 176 -3.19 9.43 -6.39
CA PHE A 176 -2.71 9.95 -7.67
C PHE A 176 -1.53 9.12 -8.15
N ASP A 177 -1.45 8.90 -9.46
CA ASP A 177 -0.19 8.48 -10.07
C ASP A 177 0.76 9.68 -10.26
N SER A 178 1.97 9.41 -10.76
CA SER A 178 2.96 10.48 -11.01
C SER A 178 2.57 11.44 -12.14
N ALA A 179 1.58 11.10 -12.97
CA ALA A 179 1.08 11.94 -14.05
C ALA A 179 -0.10 12.82 -13.61
N GLY A 180 -0.63 12.62 -12.40
CA GLY A 180 -1.78 13.35 -11.87
C GLY A 180 -3.13 12.73 -12.26
N VAL A 181 -3.14 11.47 -12.68
CA VAL A 181 -4.40 10.72 -12.85
C VAL A 181 -4.86 10.25 -11.48
N LEU A 182 -6.09 10.60 -11.11
CA LEU A 182 -6.72 10.18 -9.87
C LEU A 182 -7.33 8.78 -10.05
N TYR A 183 -6.96 7.87 -9.17
CA TYR A 183 -7.54 6.53 -9.07
C TYR A 183 -8.41 6.44 -7.83
N GLY A 184 -9.54 5.75 -7.95
CA GLY A 184 -10.41 5.39 -6.83
C GLY A 184 -10.64 3.89 -6.75
N ALA A 185 -10.67 3.35 -5.53
CA ALA A 185 -10.91 1.93 -5.31
C ALA A 185 -11.79 1.61 -4.10
N SER A 186 -12.45 0.46 -4.17
CA SER A 186 -13.14 -0.28 -3.08
C SER A 186 -13.30 -1.72 -3.57
N THR A 187 -14.51 -2.11 -3.98
CA THR A 187 -14.83 -3.35 -4.73
C THR A 187 -14.76 -3.17 -6.24
N ILE A 188 -14.41 -1.96 -6.69
CA ILE A 188 -14.16 -1.60 -8.08
C ILE A 188 -12.87 -0.79 -8.16
N LEU A 189 -12.29 -0.70 -9.35
CA LEU A 189 -11.20 0.20 -9.69
C LEU A 189 -11.62 1.13 -10.82
N ALA A 190 -11.36 2.41 -10.64
CA ALA A 190 -11.69 3.46 -11.61
C ALA A 190 -10.60 4.52 -11.67
N THR A 191 -10.53 5.20 -12.81
CA THR A 191 -9.95 6.54 -12.86
C THR A 191 -11.06 7.56 -12.63
N ILE A 192 -10.74 8.72 -12.07
CA ILE A 192 -11.70 9.80 -11.82
C ILE A 192 -11.17 11.08 -12.45
N ASP A 193 -11.96 11.69 -13.33
CA ASP A 193 -11.63 12.99 -13.91
C ASP A 193 -11.79 14.08 -12.84
N THR A 194 -10.68 14.72 -12.46
CA THR A 194 -10.64 15.74 -11.41
C THR A 194 -11.35 17.04 -11.78
N MET A 195 -11.67 17.25 -13.05
CA MET A 195 -12.43 18.42 -13.53
C MET A 195 -13.93 18.17 -13.54
N THR A 196 -14.37 16.93 -13.76
CA THR A 196 -15.79 16.59 -13.91
C THR A 196 -16.35 15.75 -12.77
N GLY A 197 -15.49 15.20 -11.90
CA GLY A 197 -15.86 14.25 -10.84
C GLY A 197 -16.33 12.88 -11.35
N LYS A 198 -16.32 12.66 -12.68
CA LYS A 198 -16.88 11.46 -13.28
C LYS A 198 -15.90 10.28 -13.19
N PRO A 199 -16.30 9.14 -12.59
CA PRO A 199 -15.50 7.93 -12.63
C PRO A 199 -15.62 7.20 -13.96
N ASP A 200 -14.51 6.61 -14.42
CA ASP A 200 -14.43 5.62 -15.49
C ASP A 200 -14.01 4.28 -14.88
N VAL A 201 -14.99 3.41 -14.63
CA VAL A 201 -14.82 2.12 -13.97
C VAL A 201 -14.42 1.07 -15.00
N TYR A 202 -13.30 0.38 -14.79
CA TYR A 202 -12.79 -0.60 -15.75
C TYR A 202 -12.45 -1.96 -15.15
N ALA A 203 -12.50 -2.12 -13.82
CA ALA A 203 -12.34 -3.43 -13.19
C ALA A 203 -13.15 -3.58 -11.89
N GLY A 204 -13.56 -4.81 -11.61
CA GLY A 204 -14.02 -5.23 -10.29
C GLY A 204 -12.85 -5.72 -9.45
N LEU A 205 -12.86 -5.42 -8.16
CA LEU A 205 -11.87 -5.85 -7.19
C LEU A 205 -12.47 -6.83 -6.18
N TYR A 206 -11.72 -7.90 -5.93
CA TYR A 206 -11.88 -8.79 -4.80
C TYR A 206 -10.49 -8.86 -4.19
N PRO A 207 -10.19 -8.11 -3.12
CA PRO A 207 -11.00 -7.75 -1.94
C PRO A 207 -11.71 -6.38 -1.98
N LEU A 208 -12.38 -6.00 -0.88
CA LEU A 208 -12.80 -4.63 -0.58
C LEU A 208 -11.59 -3.81 -0.11
N VAL A 209 -11.05 -2.99 -1.00
CA VAL A 209 -9.86 -2.17 -0.73
C VAL A 209 -10.23 -0.97 0.16
N ARG A 210 -9.42 -0.72 1.19
CA ARG A 210 -9.55 0.41 2.14
C ARG A 210 -8.41 1.42 2.05
N GLY A 211 -7.28 1.01 1.52
CA GLY A 211 -6.14 1.89 1.28
C GLY A 211 -5.38 1.43 0.06
N MET A 212 -4.89 2.37 -0.73
CA MET A 212 -4.18 2.10 -1.98
C MET A 212 -3.11 3.15 -2.20
N GLU A 213 -1.94 2.72 -2.67
CA GLU A 213 -0.91 3.64 -3.10
C GLU A 213 -0.15 3.18 -4.35
N PHE A 214 0.32 4.17 -5.11
CA PHE A 214 1.31 3.92 -6.15
C PHE A 214 2.68 3.72 -5.50
N MET A 215 3.29 2.59 -5.82
CA MET A 215 4.70 2.40 -5.54
C MET A 215 5.50 3.21 -6.53
N ASP A 216 6.53 3.91 -6.06
CA ASP A 216 7.54 4.45 -6.98
C ASP A 216 8.10 3.30 -7.81
N PRO A 217 8.51 3.55 -9.06
CA PRO A 217 9.27 2.57 -9.83
C PRO A 217 10.46 2.14 -8.99
N ILE A 218 10.43 0.90 -8.50
CA ILE A 218 11.52 0.32 -7.75
C ILE A 218 12.69 0.25 -8.75
N PRO A 219 13.94 0.60 -8.39
CA PRO A 219 15.09 0.45 -9.31
C PRO A 219 15.27 -1.00 -9.80
N TYR A 220 14.61 -1.94 -9.14
CA TYR A 220 14.48 -3.33 -9.53
C TYR A 220 13.15 -3.54 -10.26
N ALA A 221 13.19 -4.10 -11.47
CA ALA A 221 11.98 -4.53 -12.17
C ALA A 221 11.14 -5.52 -11.35
N MET A 222 11.79 -6.27 -10.45
CA MET A 222 11.15 -7.19 -9.52
C MET A 222 11.23 -6.73 -8.06
N ARG A 223 10.15 -6.93 -7.31
CA ARG A 223 10.13 -6.81 -5.84
C ARG A 223 10.04 -8.17 -5.20
N LEU A 224 10.84 -8.41 -4.17
CA LEU A 224 10.77 -9.56 -3.28
C LEU A 224 10.16 -9.13 -1.94
N THR A 225 9.22 -9.93 -1.47
CA THR A 225 8.64 -9.87 -0.14
C THR A 225 8.85 -11.22 0.54
N VAL A 226 9.19 -11.22 1.83
CA VAL A 226 9.34 -12.45 2.62
C VAL A 226 8.44 -12.37 3.85
N VAL A 227 7.58 -13.37 4.04
CA VAL A 227 6.66 -13.49 5.18
C VAL A 227 6.95 -14.76 5.98
N GLY A 228 6.54 -14.78 7.24
CA GLY A 228 6.72 -15.91 8.16
C GLY A 228 7.54 -15.56 9.40
N ALA A 229 7.95 -16.58 10.16
CA ALA A 229 8.69 -16.42 11.40
C ALA A 229 10.13 -16.96 11.31
N CYS A 230 11.05 -16.29 12.01
CA CYS A 230 12.42 -16.75 12.23
C CYS A 230 12.69 -16.88 13.75
N PRO A 231 13.01 -18.08 14.29
CA PRO A 231 12.97 -19.38 13.62
C PRO A 231 11.56 -19.77 13.21
N GLY A 232 11.43 -20.60 12.18
CA GLY A 232 10.13 -21.08 11.71
C GLY A 232 10.10 -21.36 10.23
N THR A 233 8.94 -21.18 9.61
CA THR A 233 8.75 -21.32 8.17
C THR A 233 8.62 -19.95 7.55
N LEU A 234 9.40 -19.69 6.51
CA LEU A 234 9.27 -18.51 5.66
C LEU A 234 8.66 -18.87 4.31
N GLN A 235 7.97 -17.90 3.72
CA GLN A 235 7.54 -17.89 2.33
C GLN A 235 8.05 -16.61 1.68
N ALA A 236 8.59 -16.72 0.47
CA ALA A 236 8.99 -15.59 -0.33
C ALA A 236 8.04 -15.41 -1.51
N ALA A 237 7.72 -14.17 -1.85
CA ALA A 237 6.89 -13.81 -2.98
C ALA A 237 7.61 -12.75 -3.82
N ILE A 238 7.43 -12.79 -5.12
CA ILE A 238 7.88 -11.73 -6.01
C ILE A 238 6.72 -11.10 -6.76
N MET A 239 6.90 -9.83 -7.10
CA MET A 239 6.05 -9.05 -8.00
C MET A 239 6.92 -8.41 -9.08
N GLY A 240 6.35 -8.13 -10.25
CA GLY A 240 7.05 -7.41 -11.33
C GLY A 240 7.96 -8.26 -12.22
N GLY A 241 7.98 -9.59 -12.07
CA GLY A 241 8.63 -10.45 -13.06
C GLY A 241 7.86 -10.46 -14.39
N SER A 242 8.45 -10.93 -15.49
CA SER A 242 7.65 -11.17 -16.71
C SER A 242 6.74 -12.40 -16.52
N PRO A 243 5.60 -12.48 -17.21
CA PRO A 243 4.70 -13.63 -17.11
C PRO A 243 5.37 -14.96 -17.50
N ARG A 244 5.15 -16.00 -16.69
CA ARG A 244 5.64 -17.38 -16.93
C ARG A 244 7.17 -17.55 -16.92
N ASP A 245 7.89 -16.56 -16.43
CA ASP A 245 9.33 -16.64 -16.24
C ASP A 245 9.72 -17.57 -15.09
N ARG A 246 10.95 -18.09 -15.14
CA ARG A 246 11.52 -18.89 -14.06
C ARG A 246 12.20 -17.98 -13.05
N ILE A 247 11.72 -17.98 -11.82
CA ILE A 247 12.30 -17.22 -10.71
C ILE A 247 13.09 -18.14 -9.81
N ALA A 248 14.35 -17.78 -9.53
CA ALA A 248 15.17 -18.38 -8.49
C ALA A 248 15.15 -17.52 -7.23
N PHE A 249 14.80 -18.13 -6.10
CA PHE A 249 14.96 -17.54 -4.77
C PHE A 249 16.31 -17.99 -4.21
N LEU A 250 17.23 -17.04 -4.13
CA LEU A 250 18.59 -17.20 -3.68
C LEU A 250 18.70 -16.71 -2.24
N TYR A 251 19.61 -17.28 -1.46
CA TYR A 251 19.84 -16.84 -0.09
C TYR A 251 21.32 -16.86 0.28
N SER A 252 21.68 -16.12 1.32
CA SER A 252 22.97 -16.21 1.99
C SER A 252 22.81 -16.09 3.51
N ILE A 253 23.75 -16.65 4.25
CA ILE A 253 23.77 -16.57 5.72
C ILE A 253 25.10 -15.94 6.14
N GLY A 254 25.04 -14.87 6.94
CA GLY A 254 26.23 -14.23 7.52
C GLY A 254 27.13 -13.50 6.52
N SER A 255 26.63 -13.26 5.31
CA SER A 255 27.36 -12.62 4.20
C SER A 255 26.45 -11.63 3.50
N SER A 256 27.06 -10.59 2.92
CA SER A 256 26.38 -9.53 2.17
C SER A 256 27.32 -8.92 1.15
N GLY A 257 26.76 -8.26 0.14
CA GLY A 257 27.50 -7.48 -0.83
C GLY A 257 27.52 -8.09 -2.23
N PRO A 258 28.17 -7.42 -3.19
CA PRO A 258 28.09 -7.79 -4.59
C PRO A 258 28.86 -9.10 -4.87
N VAL A 259 28.20 -10.05 -5.56
CA VAL A 259 28.83 -11.23 -6.17
C VAL A 259 28.30 -11.40 -7.59
N ALA A 260 29.20 -11.54 -8.56
CA ALA A 260 28.79 -11.86 -9.93
C ALA A 260 28.51 -13.36 -10.06
N ILE A 261 27.40 -13.71 -10.71
CA ILE A 261 27.09 -15.12 -11.02
C ILE A 261 28.18 -15.68 -11.95
N PRO A 262 28.88 -16.76 -11.56
CA PRO A 262 30.08 -17.22 -12.27
C PRO A 262 29.77 -17.94 -13.59
N SER A 263 28.59 -18.56 -13.72
CA SER A 263 28.21 -19.39 -14.86
C SER A 263 26.69 -19.47 -15.05
N GLY A 264 26.24 -20.01 -16.19
CA GLY A 264 24.82 -20.19 -16.51
C GLY A 264 24.19 -19.03 -17.30
N PRO A 265 22.86 -19.04 -17.48
CA PRO A 265 22.16 -18.08 -18.34
C PRO A 265 22.28 -16.62 -17.86
N CYS A 266 22.45 -16.41 -16.55
CA CYS A 266 22.62 -15.09 -15.95
C CYS A 266 24.06 -14.83 -15.48
N ARG A 267 25.04 -15.43 -16.16
CA ARG A 267 26.46 -15.17 -15.88
C ARG A 267 26.75 -13.65 -15.96
N GLY A 268 27.41 -13.12 -14.94
CA GLY A 268 27.78 -11.71 -14.85
C GLY A 268 26.74 -10.83 -14.16
N THR A 269 25.51 -11.30 -13.94
CA THR A 269 24.54 -10.60 -13.08
C THR A 269 25.10 -10.49 -11.67
N VAL A 270 25.00 -9.29 -11.08
CA VAL A 270 25.46 -9.02 -9.73
C VAL A 270 24.32 -9.28 -8.75
N LEU A 271 24.55 -10.18 -7.80
CA LEU A 271 23.69 -10.43 -6.64
C LEU A 271 24.25 -9.66 -5.44
N GLU A 272 23.39 -9.26 -4.52
CA GLU A 272 23.78 -8.51 -3.31
C GLU A 272 23.88 -9.41 -2.06
N LEU A 273 23.92 -10.73 -2.26
CA LEU A 273 23.95 -11.76 -1.22
C LEU A 273 25.36 -12.13 -0.74
N GLY A 274 26.41 -11.69 -1.43
CA GLY A 274 27.81 -12.03 -1.16
C GLY A 274 28.22 -13.44 -1.64
N ALA A 275 29.49 -13.79 -1.43
CA ALA A 275 30.14 -14.92 -2.13
C ALA A 275 29.57 -16.33 -1.83
N ASN A 276 28.82 -16.49 -0.73
CA ASN A 276 28.19 -17.77 -0.34
C ASN A 276 26.71 -17.86 -0.77
N ALA A 277 26.26 -17.01 -1.68
CA ALA A 277 24.92 -17.08 -2.25
C ALA A 277 24.61 -18.50 -2.75
N SER A 278 23.48 -19.04 -2.30
CA SER A 278 23.03 -20.40 -2.57
C SER A 278 21.63 -20.38 -3.16
N LEU A 279 21.34 -21.33 -4.05
CA LEU A 279 19.99 -21.52 -4.57
C LEU A 279 19.11 -22.18 -3.49
N GLY A 280 18.00 -21.53 -3.13
CA GLY A 280 16.99 -22.12 -2.26
C GLY A 280 15.98 -22.92 -3.06
N VAL A 281 15.07 -22.21 -3.75
CA VAL A 281 13.99 -22.81 -4.52
C VAL A 281 13.78 -22.06 -5.83
N MET A 282 13.18 -22.73 -6.80
CA MET A 282 12.73 -22.11 -8.05
C MET A 282 11.21 -22.21 -8.16
N SER A 283 10.60 -21.19 -8.72
CA SER A 283 9.17 -21.14 -9.02
C SER A 283 8.96 -20.50 -10.39
N ASN A 284 7.82 -20.78 -11.02
CA ASN A 284 7.43 -20.06 -12.23
C ASN A 284 6.56 -18.88 -11.81
N SER A 285 6.77 -17.71 -12.42
CA SER A 285 5.83 -16.60 -12.26
C SER A 285 4.50 -16.95 -12.94
N GLY A 286 3.41 -16.47 -12.36
CA GLY A 286 2.08 -16.54 -12.92
C GLY A 286 1.92 -15.66 -14.15
N GLN A 287 0.70 -15.62 -14.67
CA GLN A 287 0.37 -14.81 -15.85
C GLN A 287 0.53 -13.30 -15.63
N PHE A 288 0.62 -12.85 -14.38
CA PHE A 288 0.81 -11.45 -14.00
C PHE A 288 2.23 -11.17 -13.48
N GLY A 289 3.19 -12.07 -13.72
CA GLY A 289 4.56 -11.82 -13.31
C GLY A 289 4.84 -12.00 -11.81
N ASN A 290 3.88 -12.55 -11.07
CA ASN A 290 3.98 -12.84 -9.64
C ASN A 290 4.44 -14.29 -9.41
N ALA A 291 5.39 -14.54 -8.52
CA ALA A 291 5.78 -15.91 -8.14
C ALA A 291 5.80 -16.04 -6.63
N ARG A 292 5.57 -17.26 -6.13
CA ARG A 292 5.74 -17.60 -4.71
C ARG A 292 6.69 -18.77 -4.58
N SER A 293 7.54 -18.72 -3.57
CA SER A 293 8.38 -19.82 -3.14
C SER A 293 7.53 -20.88 -2.46
N ILE A 294 8.05 -22.11 -2.42
CA ILE A 294 7.58 -23.09 -1.44
C ILE A 294 8.09 -22.66 -0.06
N GLU A 295 7.35 -23.00 0.98
CA GLU A 295 7.75 -22.88 2.38
C GLU A 295 9.16 -23.46 2.61
N PHE A 296 10.05 -22.68 3.25
CA PHE A 296 11.36 -23.19 3.65
C PHE A 296 11.60 -22.97 5.15
N PRO A 297 12.05 -24.02 5.88
CA PRO A 297 12.31 -23.93 7.31
C PRO A 297 13.61 -23.18 7.59
N VAL A 298 13.58 -22.29 8.57
CA VAL A 298 14.70 -21.41 8.93
C VAL A 298 15.11 -21.68 10.39
N PRO A 299 16.34 -22.20 10.62
CA PRO A 299 16.86 -22.42 11.96
C PRO A 299 17.14 -21.12 12.72
N ALA A 300 16.97 -21.14 14.05
CA ALA A 300 17.17 -19.96 14.90
C ALA A 300 18.55 -19.31 14.74
N VAL A 301 19.58 -20.11 14.47
CA VAL A 301 20.97 -19.64 14.31
C VAL A 301 21.16 -18.74 13.09
N THR A 302 20.20 -18.73 12.15
CA THR A 302 20.28 -17.98 10.90
C THR A 302 19.48 -16.67 10.94
N CYS A 303 18.67 -16.46 11.97
CA CYS A 303 17.90 -15.23 12.16
C CYS A 303 18.83 -14.04 12.40
N GLY A 304 18.54 -12.90 11.77
CA GLY A 304 19.41 -11.73 11.70
C GLY A 304 20.62 -11.88 10.76
N GLN A 305 20.79 -13.05 10.13
CA GLN A 305 21.92 -13.33 9.24
C GLN A 305 21.48 -13.76 7.83
N LEU A 306 20.27 -14.26 7.69
CA LEU A 306 19.69 -14.76 6.45
C LEU A 306 19.26 -13.60 5.56
N ARG A 307 19.82 -13.53 4.35
CA ARG A 307 19.39 -12.62 3.29
C ARG A 307 18.80 -13.42 2.15
N ILE A 308 17.74 -12.90 1.53
CA ILE A 308 17.07 -13.52 0.39
C ILE A 308 17.01 -12.51 -0.75
N GLN A 309 17.25 -12.98 -1.97
CA GLN A 309 17.10 -12.21 -3.20
C GLN A 309 16.48 -13.10 -4.28
N ALA A 310 15.61 -12.55 -5.12
CA ALA A 310 15.09 -13.24 -6.28
C ALA A 310 15.85 -12.85 -7.55
N LEU A 311 16.00 -13.82 -8.45
CA LEU A 311 16.61 -13.67 -9.77
C LEU A 311 15.66 -14.23 -10.82
N ASN A 312 15.35 -13.45 -11.84
CA ASN A 312 14.62 -13.92 -13.01
C ASN A 312 15.63 -14.63 -13.92
N LEU A 313 15.50 -15.94 -14.10
CA LEU A 313 16.44 -16.72 -14.89
C LEU A 313 16.27 -16.52 -16.41
N THR A 314 15.18 -15.86 -16.84
CA THR A 314 14.95 -15.48 -18.24
C THR A 314 15.58 -14.14 -18.56
N THR A 315 15.29 -13.11 -17.75
CA THR A 315 15.72 -11.72 -18.01
C THR A 315 17.01 -11.33 -17.29
N CYS A 316 17.42 -12.13 -16.30
CA CYS A 316 18.57 -11.87 -15.43
C CYS A 316 18.46 -10.62 -14.57
N GLU A 317 17.23 -10.11 -14.40
CA GLU A 317 16.88 -9.08 -13.45
C GLU A 317 16.90 -9.63 -12.02
N THR A 318 17.27 -8.78 -11.06
CA THR A 318 17.29 -9.10 -9.63
C THR A 318 16.23 -8.31 -8.89
N SER A 319 15.74 -8.86 -7.77
CA SER A 319 14.93 -8.10 -6.81
C SER A 319 15.78 -7.32 -5.80
N ASN A 320 15.11 -6.56 -4.92
CA ASN A 320 15.67 -6.15 -3.63
C ASN A 320 16.13 -7.37 -2.80
N VAL A 321 17.02 -7.10 -1.84
CA VAL A 321 17.44 -8.08 -0.82
C VAL A 321 16.61 -7.88 0.44
N VAL A 322 16.04 -8.96 0.96
CA VAL A 322 15.35 -8.97 2.25
C VAL A 322 16.25 -9.62 3.30
N LEU A 323 16.58 -8.87 4.36
CA LEU A 323 17.23 -9.41 5.56
C LEU A 323 16.15 -9.95 6.50
N VAL A 324 16.26 -11.24 6.84
CA VAL A 324 15.38 -11.90 7.79
C VAL A 324 16.00 -11.77 9.18
N ASP A 325 15.30 -11.08 10.07
CA ASP A 325 15.62 -10.86 11.48
C ASP A 325 14.79 -11.74 12.42
#